data_AF-A0A0N4XSC0-F1
#
_entry.id   AF-A0A0N4XSC0-F1
#
_cell.length_a   1.000
_cell.length_b   1.000
_cell.length_c   1.000
_cell.angle_alpha   90.00
_cell.angle_beta   90.00
_cell.angle_gamma   90.00
#
_symmetry.space_group_name_H-M   'P 1'
#
loop_
_entity.id
_entity.type
_entity.pdbx_description
1 polymer ?
#
loop_
_entity_poly.entity_id
_entity_poly.type
_entity_poly.pdbx_seq_one_letter_code
_entity_poly.pdbx_strand_id
1 'polypeptide(L)'
;FQGITPVCVPTGVKHLHHAAQKFDIGIYFEANGHGTVVFSEKFNQLIRKGDHANEAVKRLHYLSLVINDVVGDAIADLLVIEVLLRWYGYSLQDWETALYTYAPTIQVKIPVADRSRYKTTYEETILLEPKGVQEQIDDLVNSFEEVGKLCLEEQLQTIPISTCLGVKQRGAGPRLNMYENLLPWGYS
;
A
#
# COMPACT_ATOMS: atom_id res chain seq x y z
N PHE A 1 -11.17 -4.55 -4.44
CA PHE A 1 -11.59 -3.55 -3.43
C PHE A 1 -12.90 -2.84 -3.79
N GLN A 2 -14.05 -3.53 -3.83
CA GLN A 2 -15.32 -2.82 -4.01
C GLN A 2 -15.68 -2.08 -2.71
N GLY A 3 -15.85 -0.75 -2.79
CA GLY A 3 -16.34 0.08 -1.68
C GLY A 3 -15.27 0.75 -0.79
N ILE A 4 -13.98 0.59 -1.08
CA ILE A 4 -12.88 1.27 -0.35
C ILE A 4 -12.11 2.16 -1.32
N THR A 5 -11.83 3.41 -0.93
CA THR A 5 -11.10 4.38 -1.75
C THR A 5 -9.60 4.33 -1.47
N PRO A 6 -8.76 3.75 -2.35
CA PRO A 6 -7.31 3.84 -2.21
C PRO A 6 -6.83 5.26 -2.52
N VAL A 7 -5.81 5.73 -1.79
CA VAL A 7 -5.15 7.02 -2.06
C VAL A 7 -3.63 6.79 -2.09
N CYS A 8 -3.00 7.15 -3.19
CA CYS A 8 -1.55 7.15 -3.32
C CYS A 8 -0.98 8.49 -2.90
N VAL A 9 0.09 8.47 -2.11
CA VAL A 9 0.82 9.66 -1.65
C VAL A 9 2.32 9.42 -1.73
N PRO A 10 3.16 10.48 -1.75
CA PRO A 10 4.61 10.33 -1.61
C PRO A 10 4.98 9.53 -0.35
N THR A 11 6.13 8.88 -0.41
CA THR A 11 6.61 8.04 0.69
C THR A 11 6.85 8.84 1.97
N GLY A 12 6.73 8.16 3.11
CA GLY A 12 6.88 8.77 4.42
C GLY A 12 5.55 8.97 5.13
N VAL A 13 5.58 8.59 6.41
CA VAL A 13 4.44 8.54 7.33
C VAL A 13 3.70 9.87 7.42
N LYS A 14 4.39 11.01 7.27
CA LYS A 14 3.77 12.33 7.28
C LYS A 14 2.72 12.51 6.19
N HIS A 15 3.03 12.06 4.96
CA HIS A 15 2.10 12.18 3.83
C HIS A 15 0.93 11.22 3.97
N LEU A 16 1.23 9.97 4.39
CA LEU A 16 0.23 8.94 4.66
C LEU A 16 -0.76 9.38 5.75
N HIS A 17 -0.25 9.84 6.90
CA HIS A 17 -1.06 10.29 8.01
C HIS A 17 -1.98 11.46 7.62
N HIS A 18 -1.45 12.46 6.89
CA HIS A 18 -2.24 13.60 6.44
C HIS A 18 -3.37 13.21 5.46
N ALA A 19 -3.14 12.22 4.59
CA ALA A 19 -4.18 11.71 3.71
C ALA A 19 -5.22 10.87 4.48
N ALA A 20 -4.78 10.03 5.42
CA ALA A 20 -5.66 9.17 6.21
C ALA A 20 -6.64 9.97 7.09
N GLN A 21 -6.23 11.13 7.60
CA GLN A 21 -7.08 12.04 8.39
C GLN A 21 -8.30 12.60 7.65
N LYS A 22 -8.36 12.47 6.31
CA LYS A 22 -9.50 12.91 5.49
C LYS A 22 -10.68 11.92 5.53
N PHE A 23 -10.50 10.77 6.17
CA PHE A 23 -11.49 9.71 6.25
C PHE A 23 -12.02 9.55 7.68
N ASP A 24 -13.23 8.99 7.82
CA ASP A 24 -13.79 8.69 9.14
C ASP A 24 -12.93 7.63 9.87
N ILE A 25 -12.41 6.67 9.11
CA ILE A 25 -11.42 5.66 9.48
C ILE A 25 -10.37 5.64 8.37
N GLY A 26 -9.14 6.07 8.67
CA GLY A 26 -8.04 6.10 7.71
C GLY A 26 -7.00 5.03 8.03
N ILE A 27 -6.79 4.07 7.13
CA ILE A 27 -5.80 3.01 7.29
C ILE A 27 -4.59 3.34 6.43
N TYR A 28 -3.38 3.37 7.01
CA TYR A 28 -2.16 3.56 6.22
C TYR A 28 -1.03 2.66 6.70
N PHE A 29 -0.36 2.00 5.76
CA PHE A 29 0.84 1.21 6.00
C PHE A 29 1.81 1.35 4.83
N GLU A 30 3.10 1.47 5.13
CA GLU A 30 4.19 1.29 4.17
C GLU A 30 4.58 -0.20 4.10
N ALA A 31 5.09 -0.64 2.95
CA ALA A 31 5.53 -2.04 2.76
C ALA A 31 6.65 -2.50 3.70
N ASN A 32 7.31 -1.57 4.41
CA ASN A 32 8.29 -1.88 5.46
C ASN A 32 7.64 -2.22 6.82
N GLY A 33 6.30 -2.21 6.91
CA GLY A 33 5.53 -2.48 8.11
C GLY A 33 5.20 -1.24 8.96
N HIS A 34 5.66 -0.03 8.59
CA HIS A 34 5.29 1.17 9.34
C HIS A 34 3.89 1.64 8.95
N GLY A 35 2.98 1.68 9.91
CA GLY A 35 1.63 2.20 9.69
C GLY A 35 0.80 2.25 10.95
N THR A 36 -0.42 2.75 10.83
CA THR A 36 -1.48 2.60 11.84
C THR A 36 -2.84 2.97 11.21
N VAL A 37 -3.90 2.95 12.03
CA VAL A 37 -5.23 3.43 11.68
C VAL A 37 -5.55 4.69 12.48
N VAL A 38 -6.06 5.71 11.81
CA VAL A 38 -6.52 6.97 12.42
C VAL A 38 -8.04 7.07 12.40
N PHE A 39 -8.58 7.73 13.41
CA PHE A 39 -10.02 7.89 13.59
C PHE A 39 -10.40 9.37 13.63
N SER A 40 -11.42 9.74 12.85
CA SER A 40 -11.96 11.10 12.85
C SER A 40 -12.68 11.46 14.15
N GLU A 41 -12.95 12.74 14.36
CA GLU A 41 -13.79 13.18 15.48
C GLU A 41 -15.22 12.63 15.38
N LYS A 42 -15.76 12.47 14.16
CA LYS A 42 -17.06 11.83 13.94
C LYS A 42 -17.06 10.37 14.41
N PHE A 43 -15.99 9.61 14.11
CA PHE A 43 -15.82 8.26 14.64
C PHE A 43 -15.76 8.27 16.17
N ASN A 44 -14.99 9.18 16.77
CA ASN A 44 -14.88 9.27 18.23
C ASN A 44 -16.26 9.51 18.88
N GLN A 45 -17.08 10.39 18.31
CA GLN A 45 -18.42 10.68 18.84
C GLN A 45 -19.38 9.51 18.68
N LEU A 46 -19.40 8.86 17.53
CA LEU A 46 -20.36 7.79 17.24
C LEU A 46 -19.96 6.43 17.82
N ILE A 47 -18.67 6.13 17.85
CA ILE A 47 -18.16 4.80 18.18
C ILE A 47 -17.49 4.76 19.54
N ARG A 48 -16.65 5.74 19.91
CA ARG A 48 -15.95 5.71 21.21
C ARG A 48 -16.77 6.28 22.36
N LYS A 49 -17.61 7.28 22.08
CA LYS A 49 -18.47 7.95 23.08
C LYS A 49 -19.96 7.61 22.90
N GLY A 50 -20.32 6.93 21.81
CA GLY A 50 -21.70 6.63 21.46
C GLY A 50 -22.26 5.46 22.26
N ASP A 51 -23.55 5.17 22.03
CA ASP A 51 -24.17 3.97 22.59
C ASP A 51 -23.62 2.72 21.90
N HIS A 52 -23.15 1.78 22.71
CA HIS A 52 -22.64 0.52 22.23
C HIS A 52 -23.69 -0.60 22.25
N ALA A 53 -25.00 -0.31 22.18
CA ALA A 53 -26.02 -1.36 22.14
C ALA A 53 -25.83 -2.37 20.99
N ASN A 54 -25.24 -1.95 19.87
CA ASN A 54 -24.92 -2.82 18.74
C ASN A 54 -23.56 -3.51 18.92
N GLU A 55 -23.53 -4.84 18.83
CA GLU A 55 -22.30 -5.65 18.95
C GLU A 55 -21.21 -5.28 17.93
N ALA A 56 -21.57 -4.88 16.72
CA ALA A 56 -20.59 -4.40 15.73
C ALA A 56 -19.93 -3.09 16.19
N VAL A 57 -20.70 -2.18 16.79
CA VAL A 57 -20.19 -0.93 17.37
C VAL A 57 -19.30 -1.21 18.58
N LYS A 58 -19.67 -2.15 19.46
CA LYS A 58 -18.81 -2.61 20.57
C LYS A 58 -17.47 -3.12 20.07
N ARG A 59 -17.47 -4.00 19.06
CA ARG A 59 -16.23 -4.57 18.51
C ARG A 59 -15.34 -3.50 17.90
N LEU A 60 -15.92 -2.60 17.11
CA LEU A 60 -15.17 -1.51 16.50
C LEU A 60 -14.60 -0.54 17.55
N HIS A 61 -15.36 -0.28 18.62
CA HIS A 61 -14.88 0.48 19.77
C HIS A 61 -13.67 -0.20 20.41
N TYR A 62 -13.77 -1.48 20.78
CA TYR A 62 -12.65 -2.20 21.40
C TYR A 62 -11.43 -2.30 20.49
N LEU A 63 -11.62 -2.56 19.20
CA LEU A 63 -10.52 -2.56 18.23
C LEU A 63 -9.81 -1.20 18.20
N SER A 64 -10.57 -0.10 18.23
CA SER A 64 -10.01 1.26 18.28
C SER A 64 -9.24 1.58 19.57
N LEU A 65 -9.40 0.80 20.64
CA LEU A 65 -8.63 0.97 21.89
C LEU A 65 -7.29 0.21 21.85
N VAL A 66 -7.19 -0.84 21.03
CA VAL A 66 -5.94 -1.60 20.84
C VAL A 66 -5.00 -0.85 19.89
N ILE A 67 -5.56 -0.22 18.86
CA ILE A 67 -4.81 0.54 17.86
C ILE A 67 -4.21 1.80 18.51
N ASN A 68 -2.92 2.03 18.27
CA ASN A 68 -2.25 3.29 18.55
C ASN A 68 -2.50 4.29 17.40
N ASP A 69 -3.51 5.14 17.53
CA ASP A 69 -3.91 6.09 16.48
C ASP A 69 -3.03 7.35 16.38
N VAL A 70 -1.92 7.42 17.13
CA VAL A 70 -0.98 8.55 17.14
C VAL A 70 0.25 8.26 16.27
N VAL A 71 0.87 7.09 16.44
CA VAL A 71 2.06 6.64 15.71
C VAL A 71 2.01 5.12 15.48
N GLY A 72 2.77 4.63 14.49
CA GLY A 72 2.87 3.19 14.27
C GLY A 72 3.47 2.46 15.46
N ASP A 73 2.85 1.34 15.84
CA ASP A 73 3.16 0.56 17.03
C ASP A 73 3.07 -0.93 16.69
N ALA A 74 4.23 -1.55 16.53
CA ALA A 74 4.32 -2.95 16.09
C ALA A 74 3.64 -3.94 17.06
N ILE A 75 3.55 -3.62 18.35
CA ILE A 75 2.88 -4.49 19.32
C ILE A 75 1.37 -4.36 19.17
N ALA A 76 0.86 -3.13 19.07
CA ALA A 76 -0.56 -2.88 18.80
C ALA A 76 -0.99 -3.53 17.47
N ASP A 77 -0.18 -3.37 16.41
CA ASP A 77 -0.43 -3.94 15.10
C ASP A 77 -0.48 -5.48 15.16
N LEU A 78 0.47 -6.12 15.86
CA LEU A 78 0.47 -7.57 16.07
C LEU A 78 -0.81 -8.03 16.77
N LEU A 79 -1.22 -7.35 17.84
CA LEU A 79 -2.44 -7.71 18.58
C LEU A 79 -3.70 -7.55 17.72
N VAL A 80 -3.77 -6.51 16.90
CA VAL A 80 -4.87 -6.30 15.95
C VAL A 80 -4.90 -7.43 14.92
N ILE A 81 -3.76 -7.82 14.34
CA ILE A 81 -3.69 -8.92 13.39
C ILE A 81 -4.15 -10.24 14.03
N GLU A 82 -3.68 -10.58 15.23
CA GLU A 82 -4.12 -11.80 15.94
C GLU A 82 -5.63 -11.83 16.18
N VAL A 83 -6.23 -10.70 16.55
CA VAL A 83 -7.69 -10.57 16.72
C VAL A 83 -8.41 -10.79 15.39
N LEU A 84 -7.92 -10.21 14.29
CA LEU A 84 -8.51 -10.35 12.96
C LEU A 84 -8.41 -11.78 12.44
N LEU A 85 -7.24 -12.41 12.53
CA LEU A 85 -7.04 -13.81 12.14
C LEU A 85 -8.00 -14.73 12.89
N ARG A 86 -8.11 -14.55 14.21
CA ARG A 86 -9.07 -15.30 15.03
C ARG A 86 -10.52 -15.04 14.63
N TRP A 87 -10.88 -13.81 14.26
CA TRP A 87 -12.22 -13.45 13.83
C TRP A 87 -12.61 -14.13 12.51
N TYR A 88 -11.69 -14.15 11.54
CA TYR A 88 -11.91 -14.82 10.25
C TYR A 88 -11.70 -16.34 10.31
N GLY A 89 -11.14 -16.86 11.39
CA GLY A 89 -10.75 -18.26 11.50
C GLY A 89 -9.59 -18.62 10.58
N TYR A 90 -8.73 -17.65 10.27
CA TYR A 90 -7.61 -17.80 9.35
C TYR A 90 -6.34 -18.23 10.08
N SER A 91 -5.63 -19.21 9.52
CA SER A 91 -4.20 -19.37 9.74
C SER A 91 -3.40 -18.30 9.00
N LEU A 92 -2.08 -18.24 9.22
CA LEU A 92 -1.21 -17.35 8.45
C LEU A 92 -1.22 -17.71 6.96
N GLN A 93 -1.29 -19.00 6.63
CA GLN A 93 -1.36 -19.50 5.25
C GLN A 93 -2.69 -19.13 4.59
N ASP A 94 -3.80 -19.24 5.32
CA ASP A 94 -5.10 -18.80 4.82
C ASP A 94 -5.08 -17.29 4.54
N TRP A 95 -4.52 -16.50 5.45
CA TRP A 95 -4.42 -15.04 5.27
C TRP A 95 -3.56 -14.66 4.05
N GLU A 96 -2.44 -15.35 3.85
CA GLU A 96 -1.53 -15.13 2.72
C GLU A 96 -2.19 -15.44 1.36
N THR A 97 -3.03 -16.46 1.29
CA THR A 97 -3.51 -17.01 0.01
C THR A 97 -4.98 -16.72 -0.32
N ALA A 98 -5.83 -16.46 0.68
CA ALA A 98 -7.28 -16.35 0.49
C ALA A 98 -7.78 -14.95 0.11
N LEU A 99 -6.94 -13.90 0.26
CA LEU A 99 -7.37 -12.52 0.02
C LEU A 99 -6.94 -11.97 -1.34
N TYR A 100 -5.70 -12.23 -1.74
CA TYR A 100 -5.12 -11.79 -3.01
C TYR A 100 -3.82 -12.53 -3.30
N THR A 101 -3.45 -12.60 -4.57
CA THR A 101 -2.15 -13.13 -5.00
C THR A 101 -1.18 -11.97 -5.21
N TYR A 102 0.01 -12.05 -4.60
CA TYR A 102 1.06 -11.08 -4.83
C TYR A 102 1.58 -11.15 -6.27
N ALA A 103 1.71 -9.99 -6.92
CA ALA A 103 2.56 -9.88 -8.08
C ALA A 103 4.02 -10.13 -7.66
N PRO A 104 4.84 -10.85 -8.44
CA PRO A 104 6.27 -10.94 -8.18
C PRO A 104 6.87 -9.54 -8.28
N THR A 105 7.63 -9.11 -7.27
CA THR A 105 8.21 -7.77 -7.23
C THR A 105 9.69 -7.80 -6.91
N ILE A 106 10.45 -6.85 -7.45
CA ILE A 106 11.86 -6.64 -7.13
C ILE A 106 12.08 -5.18 -6.77
N GLN A 107 12.86 -4.95 -5.71
CA GLN A 107 13.35 -3.62 -5.35
C GLN A 107 14.89 -3.61 -5.43
N VAL A 108 15.44 -2.74 -6.28
CA VAL A 108 16.89 -2.56 -6.44
C VAL A 108 17.34 -1.15 -6.07
N LYS A 109 18.60 -1.04 -5.59
CA LYS A 109 19.25 0.24 -5.27
C LYS A 109 20.35 0.50 -6.28
N ILE A 110 20.16 1.51 -7.13
CA ILE A 110 21.11 1.87 -8.18
C ILE A 110 21.97 3.05 -7.73
N PRO A 111 23.30 2.93 -7.66
CA PRO A 111 24.18 4.06 -7.41
C PRO A 111 24.17 5.02 -8.60
N VAL A 112 24.07 6.31 -8.33
CA VAL A 112 24.13 7.37 -9.34
C VAL A 112 25.16 8.42 -8.92
N ALA A 113 25.63 9.24 -9.86
CA ALA A 113 26.56 10.32 -9.53
C ALA A 113 25.85 11.46 -8.77
N ASP A 114 24.68 11.86 -9.23
CA ASP A 114 23.88 12.93 -8.65
C ASP A 114 22.40 12.57 -8.70
N ARG A 115 21.81 12.35 -7.53
CA ARG A 115 20.40 11.99 -7.40
C ARG A 115 19.46 13.17 -7.64
N SER A 116 19.92 14.42 -7.48
CA SER A 116 19.08 15.62 -7.58
C SER A 116 18.54 15.85 -9.00
N ARG A 117 19.19 15.24 -10.00
CA ARG A 117 18.78 15.23 -11.41
C ARG A 117 17.50 14.44 -11.69
N TYR A 118 17.06 13.63 -10.73
CA TYR A 118 15.89 12.77 -10.87
C TYR A 118 14.71 13.40 -10.14
N LYS A 119 13.75 13.95 -10.88
CA LYS A 119 12.56 14.61 -10.33
C LYS A 119 11.32 13.84 -10.74
N THR A 120 10.39 13.65 -9.82
CA THR A 120 9.17 12.86 -10.04
C THR A 120 7.91 13.72 -9.89
N THR A 121 6.76 13.15 -10.25
CA THR A 121 5.45 13.64 -9.80
C THR A 121 5.32 13.56 -8.28
N TYR A 122 4.26 14.19 -7.74
CA TYR A 122 3.99 14.24 -6.30
C TYR A 122 3.92 12.84 -5.67
N GLU A 123 3.28 11.90 -6.33
CA GLU A 123 3.09 10.52 -5.88
C GLU A 123 4.36 9.64 -6.04
N GLU A 124 5.43 10.20 -6.61
CA GLU A 124 6.71 9.50 -6.86
C GLU A 124 6.59 8.28 -7.77
N THR A 125 5.59 8.26 -8.66
CA THR A 125 5.29 7.17 -9.60
C THR A 125 5.76 7.44 -11.03
N ILE A 126 5.94 8.71 -11.41
CA ILE A 126 6.35 9.13 -12.75
C ILE A 126 7.59 10.01 -12.65
N LEU A 127 8.61 9.71 -13.45
CA LEU A 127 9.85 10.46 -13.58
C LEU A 127 9.69 11.60 -14.60
N LEU A 128 9.83 12.84 -14.15
CA LEU A 128 9.76 14.05 -14.98
C LEU A 128 11.12 14.44 -15.57
N GLU A 129 12.19 14.19 -14.81
CA GLU A 129 13.57 14.43 -15.23
C GLU A 129 14.45 13.24 -14.81
N PRO A 130 15.44 12.83 -15.64
CA PRO A 130 15.74 13.36 -16.97
C PRO A 130 14.71 12.95 -18.03
N LYS A 131 14.49 13.83 -19.01
CA LYS A 131 13.55 13.59 -20.12
C LYS A 131 13.95 12.34 -20.92
N GLY A 132 12.95 11.61 -21.42
CA GLY A 132 13.11 10.39 -22.21
C GLY A 132 13.31 9.12 -21.37
N VAL A 133 13.72 9.21 -20.09
CA VAL A 133 13.87 8.00 -19.26
C VAL A 133 12.51 7.41 -18.90
N GLN A 134 11.50 8.21 -18.58
CA GLN A 134 10.16 7.68 -18.32
C GLN A 134 9.56 6.99 -19.55
N GLU A 135 9.78 7.52 -20.75
CA GLU A 135 9.30 6.88 -21.99
C GLU A 135 9.96 5.50 -22.17
N GLN A 136 11.27 5.38 -21.92
CA GLN A 136 11.96 4.08 -21.97
C GLN A 136 11.46 3.10 -20.90
N ILE A 137 11.09 3.62 -19.71
CA ILE A 137 10.46 2.82 -18.66
C ILE A 137 9.12 2.29 -19.17
N ASP A 138 8.26 3.18 -19.67
CA ASP A 138 6.92 2.84 -20.13
C ASP A 138 6.98 1.82 -21.29
N ASP A 139 7.90 2.00 -22.24
CA ASP A 139 8.13 1.06 -23.35
C ASP A 139 8.56 -0.33 -22.85
N LEU A 140 9.47 -0.38 -21.87
CA LEU A 140 9.90 -1.65 -21.28
C LEU A 140 8.75 -2.34 -20.55
N VAL A 141 7.98 -1.60 -19.76
CA VAL A 141 6.79 -2.11 -19.06
C VAL A 141 5.77 -2.68 -20.04
N ASN A 142 5.47 -1.95 -21.12
CA ASN A 142 4.55 -2.38 -22.16
C ASN A 142 5.02 -3.66 -22.87
N SER A 143 6.33 -3.83 -23.06
CA SER A 143 6.88 -5.05 -23.67
C SER A 143 6.61 -6.30 -22.82
N PHE A 144 6.58 -6.18 -21.50
CA PHE A 144 6.21 -7.26 -20.60
C PHE A 144 4.69 -7.46 -20.50
N GLU A 145 3.88 -6.43 -20.75
CA GLU A 145 2.42 -6.62 -20.86
C GLU A 145 2.06 -7.52 -22.04
N GLU A 146 2.72 -7.35 -23.20
CA GLU A 146 2.47 -8.17 -24.37
C GLU A 146 2.89 -9.63 -24.15
N VAL A 147 4.02 -9.85 -23.48
CA VAL A 147 4.49 -11.20 -23.11
C VAL A 147 3.60 -11.83 -22.01
N GLY A 148 3.16 -11.05 -21.03
CA GLY A 148 2.26 -11.50 -19.97
C GLY A 148 0.87 -11.89 -20.50
N LYS A 149 0.35 -11.19 -21.53
CA LYS A 149 -0.89 -11.56 -22.23
C LYS A 149 -0.77 -12.89 -22.98
N LEU A 150 0.38 -13.15 -23.61
CA LEU A 150 0.67 -14.43 -24.28
C LEU A 150 0.76 -15.62 -23.31
N CYS A 151 1.16 -15.40 -22.05
CA CYS A 151 1.23 -16.45 -21.03
C CYS A 151 -0.09 -16.70 -20.27
N LEU A 152 -1.07 -15.80 -20.34
CA LEU A 152 -2.30 -15.83 -19.54
C LEU A 152 -3.56 -16.21 -20.34
N GLU A 153 -3.45 -16.63 -21.60
CA GLU A 153 -4.59 -17.13 -22.39
C GLU A 153 -5.24 -18.40 -21.82
N GLU A 154 -4.70 -19.04 -20.77
CA GLU A 154 -5.36 -20.19 -20.14
C GLU A 154 -6.26 -19.87 -18.93
N GLN A 155 -6.08 -18.82 -18.10
CA GLN A 155 -7.01 -18.55 -16.99
C GLN A 155 -7.10 -17.07 -16.54
N LEU A 156 -8.34 -16.56 -16.56
CA LEU A 156 -8.92 -15.44 -15.79
C LEU A 156 -8.65 -13.97 -16.19
N GLN A 157 -9.68 -13.17 -15.89
CA GLN A 157 -9.95 -11.79 -16.30
C GLN A 157 -8.79 -10.80 -16.02
N THR A 158 -8.45 -10.04 -17.05
CA THR A 158 -7.31 -9.14 -17.10
C THR A 158 -7.53 -7.84 -16.32
N ILE A 159 -6.72 -7.64 -15.28
CA ILE A 159 -6.45 -6.32 -14.69
C ILE A 159 -5.15 -5.80 -15.32
N PRO A 160 -5.08 -4.54 -15.78
CA PRO A 160 -3.89 -3.99 -16.42
C PRO A 160 -2.66 -4.07 -15.50
N ILE A 161 -1.52 -4.41 -16.09
CA ILE A 161 -0.25 -4.60 -15.39
C ILE A 161 0.29 -3.20 -15.06
N SER A 162 0.30 -2.85 -13.78
CA SER A 162 0.95 -1.61 -13.34
C SER A 162 2.36 -1.92 -12.85
N THR A 163 3.29 -2.07 -13.80
CA THR A 163 4.71 -2.08 -13.49
C THR A 163 5.13 -0.63 -13.21
N CYS A 164 5.14 -0.23 -11.94
CA CYS A 164 5.63 1.09 -11.55
C CYS A 164 7.15 1.04 -11.36
N LEU A 165 7.93 1.46 -12.37
CA LEU A 165 9.35 1.77 -12.17
C LEU A 165 9.50 3.15 -11.51
N GLY A 166 9.17 3.22 -10.23
CA GLY A 166 9.35 4.44 -9.44
C GLY A 166 10.81 4.66 -9.11
N VAL A 167 11.42 5.73 -9.61
CA VAL A 167 12.78 6.15 -9.23
C VAL A 167 12.69 7.07 -8.02
N LYS A 168 13.14 6.59 -6.86
CA LYS A 168 13.05 7.35 -5.59
C LYS A 168 14.41 7.74 -5.02
N GLN A 169 14.53 9.00 -4.59
CA GLN A 169 15.66 9.47 -3.80
C GLN A 169 15.45 9.08 -2.31
N ARG A 170 16.15 8.07 -1.79
CA ARG A 170 16.02 7.65 -0.37
C ARG A 170 17.37 7.43 0.31
N GLY A 171 17.49 7.87 1.57
CA GLY A 171 18.65 7.62 2.44
C GLY A 171 19.81 8.62 2.31
N ALA A 172 20.86 8.43 3.12
CA ALA A 172 22.13 9.13 3.01
C ALA A 172 23.02 8.44 1.97
N GLY A 173 23.26 9.11 0.84
CA GLY A 173 24.11 8.61 -0.25
C GLY A 173 23.49 8.78 -1.65
N PRO A 174 24.29 8.63 -2.72
CA PRO A 174 23.86 8.94 -4.08
C PRO A 174 23.25 7.68 -4.73
N ARG A 175 22.08 7.25 -4.25
CA ARG A 175 21.38 6.05 -4.75
C ARG A 175 19.93 6.36 -5.11
N LEU A 176 19.42 5.64 -6.10
CA LEU A 176 18.02 5.61 -6.50
C LEU A 176 17.44 4.24 -6.15
N ASN A 177 16.20 4.21 -5.67
CA ASN A 177 15.46 2.95 -5.55
C ASN A 177 14.61 2.80 -6.81
N MET A 178 14.66 1.62 -7.41
CA MET A 178 13.76 1.20 -8.47
C MET A 178 12.93 0.03 -7.98
N TYR A 179 11.68 0.01 -8.40
CA TYR A 179 10.69 -1.02 -8.08
C TYR A 179 10.18 -1.61 -9.38
N GLU A 180 9.94 -2.90 -9.43
CA GLU A 180 9.37 -3.57 -10.58
C GLU A 180 8.32 -4.57 -10.09
N ASN A 181 7.14 -4.57 -10.70
CA ASN A 181 6.08 -5.56 -10.49
C ASN A 181 5.94 -6.37 -11.79
N LEU A 182 6.15 -7.68 -11.73
CA LEU A 182 6.29 -8.52 -12.91
C LEU A 182 4.97 -9.14 -13.41
N LEU A 183 3.85 -9.04 -12.67
CA LEU A 183 2.55 -9.64 -13.04
C LEU A 183 1.34 -8.83 -12.54
N PRO A 184 0.13 -9.03 -13.09
CA PRO A 184 -1.08 -8.34 -12.62
C PRO A 184 -1.51 -8.83 -11.23
N TRP A 185 -2.24 -7.96 -10.51
CA TRP A 185 -2.92 -8.34 -9.29
C TRP A 185 -4.08 -9.28 -9.64
N GLY A 186 -3.98 -10.55 -9.27
CA GLY A 186 -5.08 -11.51 -9.34
C GLY A 186 -5.91 -11.48 -8.05
N TYR A 187 -7.22 -11.34 -8.16
CA TYR A 187 -8.14 -11.65 -7.06
C TYR A 187 -8.65 -13.08 -7.26
N SER A 188 -8.62 -13.88 -6.20
CA SER A 188 -9.29 -15.19 -6.13
C SER A 188 -10.79 -15.05 -5.94
#